data_AF-A0A924TZU5-F1
#
_entry.id   AF-A0A924TZU5-F1
#
_cell.length_a   1.000
_cell.length_b   1.000
_cell.length_c   1.000
_cell.angle_alpha   90.00
_cell.angle_beta   90.00
_cell.angle_gamma   90.00
#
_symmetry.space_group_name_H-M   'P 1'
#
loop_
_entity.id
_entity.type
_entity.pdbx_description
1 polymer ?
#
loop_
_entity_poly.entity_id
_entity_poly.type
_entity_poly.pdbx_seq_one_letter_code
_entity_poly.pdbx_strand_id
1 'polypeptide(L)'
;MDSVDGAPARSVSATFDLRGDAGAGLLNLSTPLGSVLAQARWAPGSVLLTTPLGETRFPDLDSLTREVLGESLPVAALFDWLRGRPWPGAPSRVSVNTAEPGFEQLGWVVDLARFDEAWVAARRERLPVVSVRARMDRP
;
A
#
# COMPACT_ATOMS: atom_id res chain seq x y z
N MET A 1 22.38 2.27 -36.16
CA MET A 1 23.13 1.95 -34.92
C MET A 1 22.14 2.11 -33.78
N ASP A 2 21.67 0.96 -33.30
CA ASP A 2 20.96 0.65 -32.06
C ASP A 2 19.71 1.45 -31.64
N SER A 3 18.57 0.75 -31.69
CA SER A 3 17.32 1.09 -31.02
C SER A 3 17.54 1.06 -29.50
N VAL A 4 17.32 2.18 -28.82
CA VAL A 4 17.08 2.17 -27.38
C VAL A 4 15.70 1.58 -27.14
N ASP A 5 15.64 0.25 -27.02
CA ASP A 5 14.50 -0.48 -26.48
C ASP A 5 14.38 -0.10 -25.00
N GLY A 6 13.74 1.05 -24.75
CA GLY A 6 13.30 1.43 -23.42
C GLY A 6 12.15 0.51 -23.06
N ALA A 7 12.45 -0.63 -22.44
CA ALA A 7 11.46 -1.55 -21.89
C ALA A 7 10.37 -0.71 -21.19
N PRO A 8 9.08 -0.87 -21.54
CA PRO A 8 8.04 -0.05 -20.95
C PRO A 8 8.10 -0.26 -19.44
N ALA A 9 8.25 0.82 -18.67
CA ALA A 9 8.14 0.75 -17.23
C ALA A 9 6.81 0.08 -16.91
N ARG A 10 6.86 -1.18 -16.46
CA ARG A 10 5.66 -2.00 -16.29
C ARG A 10 4.97 -1.52 -15.03
N SER A 11 4.17 -0.48 -15.15
CA SER A 11 3.35 0.05 -14.08
C SER A 11 2.19 -0.90 -13.82
N VAL A 12 2.29 -1.65 -12.71
CA VAL A 12 1.19 -2.49 -12.22
C VAL A 12 0.22 -1.59 -11.46
N SER A 13 -1.03 -1.54 -11.91
CA SER A 13 -2.11 -0.84 -11.23
C SER A 13 -3.11 -1.86 -10.69
N ALA A 14 -3.35 -1.84 -9.39
CA ALA A 14 -4.36 -2.67 -8.73
C ALA A 14 -5.24 -1.77 -7.87
N THR A 15 -6.52 -2.11 -7.81
CA THR A 15 -7.43 -1.59 -6.80
C THR A 15 -7.28 -2.44 -5.56
N PHE A 16 -7.35 -1.83 -4.39
CA PHE A 16 -7.33 -2.56 -3.14
C PHE A 16 -8.48 -2.16 -2.23
N ASP A 17 -8.94 -3.12 -1.43
CA ASP A 17 -9.87 -2.92 -0.32
C ASP A 17 -9.19 -3.44 0.94
N LEU A 18 -9.05 -2.55 1.93
CA LEU A 18 -8.33 -2.82 3.17
C LEU A 18 -9.32 -2.73 4.34
N ARG A 19 -9.40 -3.79 5.14
CA ARG A 19 -10.33 -3.90 6.28
C ARG A 19 -9.62 -4.38 7.54
N GLY A 20 -10.13 -3.95 8.70
CA GLY A 20 -9.59 -4.31 10.01
C GLY A 20 -8.51 -3.33 10.49
N ASP A 21 -7.41 -3.88 10.99
CA ASP A 21 -6.28 -3.13 11.55
C ASP A 21 -4.93 -3.83 11.32
N ALA A 22 -3.85 -3.23 11.83
CA ALA A 22 -2.49 -3.73 11.66
C ALA A 22 -2.23 -5.13 12.25
N GLY A 23 -3.00 -5.55 13.26
CA GLY A 23 -2.87 -6.86 13.93
C GLY A 23 -3.76 -7.95 13.34
N ALA A 24 -4.96 -7.59 12.88
CA ALA A 24 -5.86 -8.51 12.19
C ALA A 24 -6.66 -7.80 11.09
N GLY A 25 -6.61 -8.32 9.87
CA GLY A 25 -7.28 -7.67 8.76
C GLY A 25 -7.27 -8.46 7.46
N LEU A 26 -7.84 -7.80 6.45
CA LEU A 26 -8.02 -8.31 5.10
C LEU A 26 -7.58 -7.24 4.11
N LEU A 27 -6.80 -7.65 3.11
CA LEU A 27 -6.44 -6.86 1.95
C LEU A 27 -6.88 -7.62 0.71
N ASN A 28 -7.91 -7.12 0.04
CA ASN A 28 -8.31 -7.59 -1.27
C ASN A 28 -7.59 -6.78 -2.34
N LEU A 29 -7.03 -7.47 -3.33
CA LEU A 29 -6.41 -6.86 -4.50
C LEU A 29 -7.18 -7.31 -5.74
N SER A 30 -7.58 -6.34 -6.55
CA SER A 30 -8.32 -6.57 -7.80
C SER A 30 -7.75 -5.76 -8.95
N THR A 31 -7.94 -6.26 -10.16
CA THR A 31 -7.66 -5.48 -11.38
C THR A 31 -8.68 -4.34 -11.50
N PRO A 32 -8.37 -3.26 -12.23
CA PRO A 32 -9.34 -2.22 -12.55
C PRO A 32 -10.59 -2.74 -13.29
N LEU A 33 -10.48 -3.91 -13.93
CA LEU A 33 -11.57 -4.59 -14.62
C LEU A 33 -12.48 -5.40 -13.67
N GLY A 34 -12.15 -5.46 -12.37
CA GLY A 34 -12.95 -6.13 -11.33
C GLY A 34 -12.56 -7.59 -11.06
N SER A 35 -11.54 -8.13 -11.70
CA SER A 35 -11.04 -9.49 -11.41
C SER A 35 -10.24 -9.50 -10.11
N VAL A 36 -10.54 -10.42 -9.20
CA VAL A 36 -9.73 -10.62 -7.98
C VAL A 36 -8.35 -11.16 -8.37
N LEU A 37 -7.30 -10.44 -7.98
CA LEU A 37 -5.91 -10.86 -8.15
C LEU A 37 -5.47 -11.73 -6.97
N ALA A 38 -5.73 -11.25 -5.77
CA ALA A 38 -5.29 -11.88 -4.53
C ALA A 38 -6.12 -11.37 -3.35
N GLN A 39 -6.25 -12.21 -2.33
CA GLN A 39 -6.78 -11.84 -1.02
C GLN A 39 -5.76 -12.20 0.04
N ALA A 40 -5.30 -11.21 0.79
CA ALA A 40 -4.41 -11.41 1.92
C ALA A 40 -5.20 -11.28 3.21
N ARG A 41 -5.06 -12.24 4.11
CA ARG A 41 -5.67 -12.23 5.44
C ARG A 41 -4.59 -12.45 6.49
N TRP A 42 -4.58 -11.62 7.51
CA TRP A 42 -3.67 -11.79 8.65
C TRP A 42 -4.39 -11.72 9.98
N ALA A 43 -3.80 -12.38 10.96
CA ALA A 43 -4.17 -12.40 12.36
C ALA A 43 -2.90 -12.66 13.19
N PRO A 44 -2.93 -12.52 14.53
CA PRO A 44 -1.79 -12.86 15.37
C PRO A 44 -1.27 -14.28 15.07
N GLY A 45 -0.04 -14.38 14.57
CA GLY A 45 0.63 -15.65 14.24
C GLY A 45 0.24 -16.29 12.90
N SER A 46 -0.54 -15.62 12.04
CA SER A 46 -0.92 -16.17 10.72
C SER A 46 -1.04 -15.07 9.67
N VAL A 47 -0.33 -15.23 8.55
CA VAL A 47 -0.51 -14.43 7.33
C VAL A 47 -0.76 -15.38 6.17
N LEU A 48 -1.85 -15.17 5.45
CA LEU A 48 -2.37 -16.07 4.44
C LEU A 48 -2.68 -15.30 3.16
N LEU A 49 -2.22 -15.83 2.04
CA LEU A 49 -2.50 -15.32 0.71
C LEU A 49 -3.36 -16.33 -0.03
N THR A 50 -4.54 -15.93 -0.47
CA THR A 50 -5.40 -16.70 -1.36
C THR A 50 -5.37 -16.08 -2.75
N THR A 51 -4.99 -16.86 -3.75
CA THR A 51 -4.95 -16.48 -5.17
C THR A 51 -5.74 -17.49 -6.00
N PRO A 52 -6.02 -17.23 -7.29
CA PRO A 52 -6.61 -18.23 -8.18
C PRO A 52 -5.79 -19.53 -8.31
N LEU A 53 -4.49 -19.49 -7.99
CA LEU A 53 -3.58 -20.64 -8.04
C LEU A 53 -3.62 -21.48 -6.76
N GLY A 54 -4.14 -20.94 -5.66
CA GLY A 54 -4.19 -21.60 -4.36
C GLY A 54 -3.89 -20.68 -3.19
N GLU A 55 -3.67 -21.31 -2.03
CA GLU A 55 -3.45 -20.63 -0.75
C GLU A 55 -2.02 -20.87 -0.23
N THR A 56 -1.34 -19.78 0.14
CA THR A 56 0.05 -19.80 0.62
C THR A 56 0.18 -19.03 1.93
N ARG A 57 0.91 -19.59 2.90
CA ARG A 57 1.23 -18.91 4.17
C ARG A 57 2.52 -18.11 4.05
N PHE A 58 2.54 -16.94 4.67
CA PHE A 58 3.70 -16.05 4.74
C PHE A 58 4.09 -15.79 6.20
N PRO A 59 5.38 -15.49 6.47
CA PRO A 59 5.82 -15.13 7.81
C PRO A 59 5.31 -13.74 8.24
N ASP A 60 5.13 -12.82 7.28
CA ASP A 60 4.76 -11.43 7.52
C ASP A 60 4.11 -10.79 6.27
N LEU A 61 3.49 -9.62 6.47
CA LEU A 61 2.82 -8.86 5.41
C LEU A 61 3.80 -8.31 4.36
N ASP A 62 5.06 -8.06 4.75
CA ASP A 62 6.09 -7.54 3.86
C ASP A 62 6.43 -8.57 2.78
N SER A 63 6.65 -9.81 3.20
CA SER A 63 6.90 -10.96 2.32
C SER A 63 5.71 -11.24 1.41
N LEU A 64 4.49 -11.17 1.95
CA LEU A 64 3.26 -11.36 1.16
C LEU A 64 3.12 -10.28 0.08
N THR A 65 3.25 -9.00 0.44
CA THR A 65 3.07 -7.90 -0.52
C THR A 65 4.14 -7.92 -1.60
N ARG A 66 5.37 -8.31 -1.24
CA ARG A 66 6.45 -8.53 -2.21
C ARG A 66 6.12 -9.63 -3.21
N GLU A 67 5.52 -10.75 -2.77
CA GLU A 67 5.11 -11.82 -3.69
C GLU A 67 4.01 -11.33 -4.66
N VAL A 68 3.00 -10.64 -4.14
CA VAL A 68 1.81 -10.27 -4.93
C VAL A 68 2.05 -9.07 -5.83
N LEU A 69 2.75 -8.05 -5.33
CA LEU A 69 2.93 -6.76 -5.98
C LEU A 69 4.34 -6.59 -6.57
N GLY A 70 5.26 -7.52 -6.29
CA GLY A 70 6.69 -7.40 -6.60
C GLY A 70 7.46 -6.49 -5.64
N GLU A 71 6.75 -5.79 -4.75
CA GLU A 71 7.31 -4.78 -3.85
C GLU A 71 6.72 -4.89 -2.45
N SER A 72 7.54 -4.58 -1.46
CA SER A 72 7.11 -4.55 -0.07
C SER A 72 6.32 -3.27 0.21
N LEU A 73 5.13 -3.45 0.77
CA LEU A 73 4.26 -2.38 1.25
C LEU A 73 4.09 -2.43 2.76
N PRO A 74 4.20 -1.29 3.46
CA PRO A 74 3.98 -1.24 4.90
C PRO A 74 2.48 -1.24 5.21
N VAL A 75 1.81 -2.38 5.02
CA VAL A 75 0.35 -2.52 5.22
C VAL A 75 -0.09 -2.12 6.62
N ALA A 76 0.71 -2.47 7.64
CA ALA A 76 0.47 -2.03 9.01
C ALA A 76 0.45 -0.50 9.14
N ALA A 77 1.38 0.20 8.49
CA ALA A 77 1.45 1.65 8.54
C ALA A 77 0.34 2.31 7.71
N LEU A 78 -0.07 1.69 6.60
CA LEU A 78 -1.19 2.17 5.78
C LEU A 78 -2.46 2.36 6.62
N PHE A 79 -2.78 1.49 7.58
CA PHE A 79 -3.94 1.67 8.45
C PHE A 79 -3.94 2.97 9.25
N ASP A 80 -2.79 3.40 9.74
CA ASP A 80 -2.65 4.65 10.48
C ASP A 80 -2.61 5.84 9.52
N TRP A 81 -1.95 5.70 8.37
CA TRP A 81 -1.90 6.75 7.33
C TRP A 81 -3.29 7.06 6.79
N LEU A 82 -4.12 6.04 6.57
CA LEU A 82 -5.53 6.19 6.22
C LEU A 82 -6.32 6.93 7.30
N ARG A 83 -5.88 6.92 8.55
CA ARG A 83 -6.50 7.69 9.64
C ARG A 83 -5.86 9.07 9.82
N GLY A 84 -5.03 9.51 8.87
CA GLY A 84 -4.38 10.81 8.87
C GLY A 84 -3.28 10.95 9.92
N ARG A 85 -2.72 9.85 10.40
CA ARG A 85 -1.69 9.87 11.46
C ARG A 85 -0.51 8.94 11.14
N PRO A 86 0.69 9.24 11.66
CA PRO A 86 1.82 8.35 11.50
C PRO A 86 1.62 7.06 12.30
N TRP A 87 2.17 5.95 11.80
CA TRP A 87 2.18 4.67 12.48
C TRP A 87 3.18 4.69 13.64
N PRO A 88 2.82 4.25 14.87
CA PRO A 88 3.72 4.30 16.02
C PRO A 88 4.93 3.36 15.92
N GLY A 89 4.91 2.38 15.02
CA GLY A 89 5.98 1.39 14.87
C GLY A 89 7.25 1.91 14.17
N ALA A 90 7.25 3.15 13.66
CA ALA A 90 8.41 3.76 13.02
C ALA A 90 8.44 5.27 13.26
N PRO A 91 9.64 5.91 13.27
CA PRO A 91 9.71 7.37 13.34
C PRO A 91 9.06 8.01 12.11
N SER A 92 8.32 9.10 12.33
CA SER A 92 7.77 9.95 11.29
C SER A 92 8.36 11.36 11.38
N ARG A 93 8.48 12.03 10.23
CA ARG A 93 8.86 13.43 10.13
C ARG A 93 7.70 14.21 9.51
N VAL A 94 7.28 15.31 10.12
CA VAL A 94 6.26 16.17 9.53
C VAL A 94 6.83 16.81 8.25
N SER A 95 6.07 16.79 7.16
CA SER A 95 6.46 17.48 5.93
C SER A 95 6.23 18.98 6.12
N VAL A 96 7.28 19.67 6.57
CA VAL A 96 7.27 21.13 6.80
C VAL A 96 7.53 21.95 5.54
N ASN A 97 7.92 21.29 4.44
CA ASN A 97 8.27 21.92 3.17
C ASN A 97 7.12 21.93 2.15
N THR A 98 5.97 21.34 2.49
CA THR A 98 4.77 21.35 1.65
C THR A 98 3.77 22.35 2.22
N ALA A 99 3.14 23.13 1.36
CA ALA A 99 1.99 23.97 1.75
C ALA A 99 0.80 23.12 2.25
N GLU A 100 0.85 21.81 2.00
CA GLU A 100 -0.18 20.83 2.28
C GLU A 100 0.18 19.98 3.52
N PRO A 101 -0.82 19.59 4.34
CA PRO A 101 -0.62 18.74 5.50
C PRO A 101 -0.14 17.35 5.08
N GLY A 102 0.89 16.85 5.77
CA GLY A 102 1.48 15.55 5.45
C GLY A 102 2.66 15.18 6.34
N PHE A 103 3.15 13.96 6.16
CA PHE A 103 4.32 13.46 6.87
C PHE A 103 5.09 12.43 6.06
N GLU A 104 6.38 12.32 6.34
CA GLU A 104 7.26 11.30 5.82
C GLU A 104 7.47 10.19 6.85
N GLN A 105 7.29 8.94 6.43
CA GLN A 105 7.52 7.77 7.28
C GLN A 105 7.94 6.57 6.43
N LEU A 106 8.93 5.79 6.87
CA LEU A 106 9.47 4.62 6.13
C LEU A 106 9.96 4.96 4.70
N GLY A 107 10.29 6.22 4.43
CA GLY A 107 10.64 6.74 3.10
C GLY A 107 9.45 6.92 2.15
N TRP A 108 8.23 6.87 2.67
CA TRP A 108 7.00 7.29 2.00
C TRP A 108 6.67 8.72 2.41
N VAL A 109 6.27 9.54 1.44
CA VAL A 109 5.63 10.84 1.67
C VAL A 109 4.13 10.59 1.70
N VAL A 110 3.49 10.86 2.82
CA VAL A 110 2.04 10.77 3.01
C VAL A 110 1.44 12.17 2.90
N ASP A 111 0.62 12.34 1.88
CA ASP A 111 -0.14 13.54 1.58
C ASP A 111 -1.55 13.43 2.17
N LEU A 112 -1.91 14.43 2.98
CA LEU A 112 -3.21 14.58 3.62
C LEU A 112 -3.97 15.81 3.11
N ALA A 113 -3.55 16.40 1.97
CA ALA A 113 -4.14 17.61 1.43
C ALA A 113 -5.66 17.48 1.19
N ARG A 114 -6.09 16.28 0.80
CA ARG A 114 -7.48 15.91 0.50
C ARG A 114 -8.10 14.99 1.54
N PHE A 115 -7.58 15.03 2.76
CA PHE A 115 -8.11 14.19 3.84
C PHE A 115 -9.57 14.53 4.18
N ASP A 116 -9.96 15.80 4.02
CA ASP A 116 -11.35 16.26 4.13
C ASP A 116 -12.26 15.71 3.01
N GLU A 117 -11.70 15.34 1.86
CA GLU A 117 -12.38 14.63 0.76
C GLU A 117 -12.35 13.09 0.92
N ALA A 118 -11.89 12.62 2.08
CA ALA A 118 -11.68 11.20 2.38
C ALA A 118 -10.63 10.53 1.46
N TRP A 119 -9.60 11.28 1.06
CA TRP A 119 -8.49 10.79 0.26
C TRP A 119 -7.16 10.88 1.00
N VAL A 120 -6.34 9.83 0.87
CA VAL A 120 -4.94 9.80 1.31
C VAL A 120 -4.09 9.29 0.15
N ALA A 121 -3.00 9.99 -0.11
CA ALA A 121 -1.98 9.54 -1.06
C ALA A 121 -0.66 9.29 -0.32
N ALA A 122 -0.02 8.17 -0.59
CA ALA A 122 1.31 7.87 -0.12
C ALA A 122 2.20 7.54 -1.31
N ARG A 123 3.35 8.19 -1.42
CA ARG A 123 4.30 7.98 -2.51
C ARG A 123 5.69 7.68 -1.99
N ARG A 124 6.32 6.68 -2.57
CA ARG A 124 7.73 6.35 -2.36
C ARG A 124 8.51 6.68 -3.62
N GLU A 125 9.42 7.65 -3.54
CA GLU A 125 10.19 8.13 -4.70
C GLU A 125 11.42 7.27 -5.02
N ARG A 126 11.69 6.24 -4.23
CA ARG A 126 12.75 5.26 -4.51
C ARG A 126 12.29 4.33 -5.64
N LEU A 127 13.11 4.16 -6.68
CA LEU A 127 12.84 3.21 -7.77
C LEU A 127 12.71 1.77 -7.22
N PRO A 128 11.69 1.00 -7.64
CA PRO A 128 10.56 1.42 -8.48
C PRO A 128 9.64 2.40 -7.74
N VAL A 129 9.24 3.49 -8.40
CA VAL A 129 8.32 4.47 -7.78
C VAL A 129 7.01 3.78 -7.48
N VAL A 130 6.62 3.78 -6.20
CA VAL A 130 5.34 3.22 -5.76
C VAL A 130 4.44 4.35 -5.28
N SER A 131 3.20 4.36 -5.77
CA SER A 131 2.17 5.29 -5.33
C SER A 131 0.95 4.51 -4.88
N VAL A 132 0.55 4.73 -3.63
CA VAL A 132 -0.66 4.20 -3.03
C VAL A 132 -1.64 5.35 -2.90
N ARG A 133 -2.82 5.21 -3.49
CA ARG A 133 -3.90 6.18 -3.36
C ARG A 133 -5.10 5.45 -2.82
N ALA A 134 -5.64 5.98 -1.73
CA ALA A 134 -6.73 5.36 -1.02
C ALA A 134 -7.84 6.36 -0.81
N ARG A 135 -9.06 5.91 -1.09
CA ARG A 135 -10.26 6.61 -0.69
C ARG A 135 -10.82 5.88 0.52
N MET A 136 -11.07 6.60 1.60
CA MET A 136 -11.81 6.08 2.73
C MET A 136 -13.30 6.15 2.42
N ASP A 137 -14.01 5.05 2.70
CA ASP A 137 -15.46 5.08 2.74
C ASP A 137 -15.88 5.74 4.06
N ARG A 138 -16.79 6.73 3.98
CA ARG A 138 -17.37 7.32 5.19
C ARG A 138 -18.60 6.51 5.58
N PRO A 139 -18.75 6.13 6.86
CA PRO A 139 -19.94 5.43 7.35
C PRO A 139 -21.19 6.30 7.29
#